data_AF-A0A0S7ZDR5-F1
#
_entry.id   AF-A0A0S7ZDR5-F1
#
_cell.length_a   1.000
_cell.length_b   1.000
_cell.length_c   1.000
_cell.angle_alpha   90.00
_cell.angle_beta   90.00
_cell.angle_gamma   90.00
#
_symmetry.space_group_name_H-M   'P 1'
#
loop_
_entity.id
_entity.type
_entity.pdbx_description
1 polymer ?
#
loop_
_entity_poly.entity_id
_entity_poly.type
_entity_poly.pdbx_seq_one_letter_code
_entity_poly.pdbx_strand_id
1 'polypeptide(L)'
;MDITLPPTHSPEPLATQVVETFGKSAEQVGIPAKRMNSGAGHDSQNIAIKLKTGMIFVSSIRGTSHAPMEWTEWEDIENGIRFLHRR
;
A
#
# COMPACT_ATOMS: atom_id res chain seq x y z
N MET A 1 28.13 7.91 -6.54
CA MET A 1 27.77 7.03 -7.66
C MET A 1 26.26 6.96 -7.67
N ASP A 2 25.61 7.71 -8.55
CA ASP A 2 24.17 7.59 -8.77
C ASP A 2 23.94 6.40 -9.70
N ILE A 3 23.49 5.28 -9.12
CA ILE A 3 23.08 4.11 -9.88
C ILE A 3 21.61 4.34 -10.27
N THR A 4 21.39 4.94 -11.43
CA THR A 4 20.05 5.01 -12.02
C THR A 4 19.78 3.67 -12.71
N LEU A 5 19.13 2.74 -12.01
CA LEU A 5 18.60 1.53 -12.65
C LEU A 5 17.41 1.93 -13.52
N PRO A 6 17.35 1.49 -14.79
CA PRO A 6 16.13 1.66 -15.57
C PRO A 6 14.99 0.90 -14.89
N PRO A 7 13.75 1.43 -14.88
CA PRO A 7 12.61 0.69 -14.37
C PRO A 7 12.50 -0.62 -15.14
N THR A 8 12.56 -1.75 -14.42
CA THR A 8 12.50 -3.09 -15.03
C THR A 8 11.10 -3.41 -15.58
N HIS A 9 10.08 -2.73 -15.06
CA HIS A 9 8.68 -2.85 -15.48
C HIS A 9 7.99 -1.48 -15.48
N SER A 10 7.04 -1.29 -16.40
CA SER A 10 6.15 -0.13 -16.40
C SER A 10 5.30 -0.11 -15.12
N PRO A 11 4.99 1.07 -14.56
CA PRO A 11 4.08 1.16 -13.41
C PRO A 11 2.68 0.69 -13.80
N GLU A 12 2.07 -0.12 -12.94
CA GLU A 12 0.69 -0.58 -13.14
C GLU A 12 -0.29 0.24 -12.27
N PRO A 13 -1.25 0.96 -12.86
CA PRO A 13 -2.23 1.71 -12.10
C PRO A 13 -3.23 0.79 -11.40
N LEU A 14 -3.39 0.96 -10.09
CA LEU A 14 -4.45 0.29 -9.34
C LEU A 14 -5.82 0.93 -9.65
N ALA A 15 -6.89 0.14 -9.46
CA ALA A 15 -8.23 0.54 -9.87
C ALA A 15 -8.73 1.74 -9.06
N THR A 16 -8.94 2.89 -9.73
CA THR A 16 -9.39 4.14 -9.10
C THR A 16 -10.61 3.95 -8.20
N GLN A 17 -11.61 3.20 -8.64
CA GLN A 17 -12.82 2.91 -7.86
C GLN A 17 -12.52 2.21 -6.52
N VAL A 18 -11.51 1.34 -6.48
CA VAL A 18 -11.11 0.63 -5.25
C VAL A 18 -10.39 1.60 -4.32
N VAL A 19 -9.46 2.39 -4.85
CA VAL A 19 -8.72 3.41 -4.09
C VAL A 19 -9.66 4.48 -3.50
N GLU A 20 -10.64 4.94 -4.27
CA GLU A 20 -11.66 5.88 -3.77
C GLU A 20 -12.55 5.27 -2.70
N THR A 21 -12.92 3.99 -2.85
CA THR A 21 -13.67 3.26 -1.81
C THR A 21 -12.86 3.18 -0.52
N PHE A 22 -11.55 2.97 -0.62
CA PHE A 22 -10.66 2.97 0.55
C PHE A 22 -10.58 4.34 1.22
N GLY A 23 -10.44 5.43 0.45
CA GLY A 23 -10.43 6.79 0.99
C GLY A 23 -11.71 7.11 1.79
N LYS A 24 -12.87 6.85 1.21
CA LYS A 24 -14.17 7.03 1.89
C LYS A 24 -14.30 6.16 3.14
N SER A 25 -13.79 4.92 3.07
CA SER A 25 -13.83 4.00 4.22
C SER A 25 -12.93 4.49 5.36
N ALA A 26 -11.77 5.06 5.05
CA ALA A 26 -10.84 5.59 6.05
C ALA A 26 -11.44 6.78 6.79
N GLU A 27 -12.08 7.70 6.05
CA GLU A 27 -12.81 8.84 6.62
C GLU A 27 -13.92 8.40 7.59
N GLN A 28 -14.69 7.37 7.22
CA GLN A 28 -15.78 6.87 8.07
C GLN A 28 -15.31 6.20 9.37
N VAL A 29 -14.14 5.57 9.36
CA VAL A 29 -13.57 4.89 10.55
C VAL A 29 -12.71 5.86 11.38
N GLY A 30 -12.42 7.06 10.85
CA GLY A 30 -11.57 8.04 11.51
C GLY A 30 -10.09 7.64 11.54
N ILE A 31 -9.64 6.81 10.59
CA ILE A 31 -8.23 6.44 10.45
C ILE A 31 -7.58 7.45 9.49
N PRO A 32 -6.54 8.20 9.91
CA PRO A 32 -5.79 9.05 9.01
C PRO A 32 -5.17 8.22 7.88
N ALA A 33 -5.47 8.58 6.64
CA ALA A 33 -4.96 7.88 5.47
C ALA A 33 -4.50 8.88 4.40
N LYS A 34 -3.52 8.47 3.60
CA LYS A 34 -2.99 9.24 2.47
C LYS A 34 -2.92 8.36 1.24
N ARG A 35 -3.36 8.88 0.09
CA ARG A 35 -3.13 8.24 -1.20
C ARG A 35 -1.67 8.40 -1.62
N MET A 36 -1.03 7.31 -2.03
CA MET A 36 0.34 7.30 -2.50
C MET A 36 0.58 6.19 -3.53
N ASN A 37 1.67 6.31 -4.28
CA ASN A 37 2.18 5.24 -5.14
C ASN A 37 3.08 4.31 -4.31
N SER A 38 3.13 3.02 -4.66
CA SER A 38 4.19 2.14 -4.12
C SER A 38 5.48 2.33 -4.92
N GLY A 39 6.60 2.46 -4.21
CA GLY A 39 7.93 2.45 -4.82
C GLY A 39 8.49 1.03 -5.04
N ALA A 40 7.88 0.02 -4.42
CA ALA A 40 8.29 -1.38 -4.52
C ALA A 40 7.37 -2.18 -5.46
N GLY A 41 7.91 -3.26 -6.01
CA GLY A 41 7.12 -4.23 -6.77
C GLY A 41 6.27 -5.10 -5.87
N HIS A 42 5.04 -5.41 -6.28
CA HIS A 42 4.12 -6.28 -5.55
C HIS A 42 3.29 -7.13 -6.52
N ASP A 43 2.81 -8.28 -6.07
CA ASP A 43 1.93 -9.16 -6.87
C ASP A 43 0.67 -8.43 -7.36
N SER A 44 0.21 -7.44 -6.61
CA SER A 44 -0.92 -6.58 -6.99
C SER A 44 -0.74 -5.92 -8.36
N GLN A 45 0.49 -5.64 -8.79
CA GLN A 45 0.77 -5.12 -10.14
C GLN A 45 0.38 -6.14 -11.20
N ASN A 46 0.74 -7.41 -11.02
CA ASN A 46 0.37 -8.47 -11.97
C ASN A 46 -1.13 -8.76 -11.95
N ILE A 47 -1.76 -8.67 -10.76
CA ILE A 47 -3.20 -8.92 -10.59
C ILE A 47 -4.04 -7.78 -11.21
N ALA A 48 -3.58 -6.53 -11.08
CA ALA A 48 -4.28 -5.34 -11.57
C ALA A 48 -4.55 -5.36 -13.08
N ILE A 49 -3.72 -6.07 -13.86
CA ILE A 49 -3.89 -6.26 -15.31
C ILE A 49 -5.25 -6.89 -15.64
N LYS A 50 -5.78 -7.74 -14.76
CA LYS A 50 -7.01 -8.52 -15.01
C LYS A 50 -8.15 -8.21 -14.06
N LEU A 51 -7.86 -7.76 -12.84
CA LEU A 51 -8.84 -7.60 -11.78
C LEU A 51 -8.74 -6.21 -11.14
N LYS A 52 -9.90 -5.69 -10.70
CA LYS A 52 -9.96 -4.46 -9.91
C LYS A 52 -9.20 -4.67 -8.60
N THR A 53 -8.02 -4.07 -8.53
CA THR A 53 -7.07 -4.30 -7.43
C THR A 53 -6.78 -2.98 -6.72
N GLY A 54 -6.60 -3.05 -5.40
CA GLY A 54 -6.17 -1.94 -4.56
C GLY A 54 -5.19 -2.45 -3.51
N MET A 55 -4.43 -1.54 -2.91
CA MET A 55 -3.50 -1.85 -1.83
C MET A 55 -3.74 -0.92 -0.64
N ILE A 56 -3.50 -1.43 0.56
CA ILE A 56 -3.50 -0.69 1.80
C ILE A 56 -2.09 -0.82 2.38
N PHE A 57 -1.50 0.31 2.78
CA PHE A 57 -0.20 0.34 3.43
C PHE A 57 -0.37 0.67 4.91
N VAL A 58 0.48 0.09 5.74
CA VAL A 58 0.69 0.46 7.14
C VAL A 58 2.13 0.95 7.32
N SER A 59 2.40 1.72 8.37
CA SER A 59 3.69 2.40 8.53
C SER A 59 4.79 1.47 9.01
N SER A 60 5.88 1.34 8.25
CA SER A 60 7.11 0.73 8.76
C SER A 60 8.00 1.78 9.43
N ILE A 61 8.56 1.45 10.60
CA ILE A 61 9.42 2.37 11.37
C ILE A 61 10.62 2.79 10.52
N ARG A 62 10.76 4.13 10.37
CA ARG A 62 11.77 4.78 9.53
C ARG A 62 11.75 4.37 8.05
N GLY A 63 10.67 3.74 7.58
CA GLY A 63 10.58 3.17 6.23
C GLY A 63 11.56 2.04 5.96
N THR A 64 12.06 1.37 7.00
CA THR A 64 13.02 0.28 6.87
C THR A 64 12.32 -0.97 6.37
N SER A 65 12.84 -1.59 5.31
CA SER A 65 12.39 -2.89 4.83
C SER A 65 13.57 -3.70 4.26
N HIS A 66 13.40 -5.02 4.11
CA HIS A 66 14.45 -5.97 3.69
C HIS A 66 15.69 -5.93 4.60
N ALA A 67 15.47 -5.68 5.89
CA ALA A 67 16.54 -5.62 6.88
C ALA A 67 16.05 -6.23 8.21
N PRO A 68 16.96 -6.76 9.05
CA PRO A 68 16.59 -7.32 10.36
C PRO A 68 15.85 -6.35 11.30
N MET A 69 16.00 -5.04 11.07
CA MET A 69 15.35 -3.99 11.85
C MET A 69 13.99 -3.55 11.27
N GLU A 70 13.50 -4.22 10.22
CA GLU A 70 12.15 -4.00 9.69
C GLU A 70 11.12 -4.22 10.80
N TRP A 71 10.33 -3.19 11.09
CA TRP A 71 9.33 -3.21 12.15
C TRP A 71 8.14 -2.32 11.78
N THR A 72 6.95 -2.76 12.15
CA THR A 72 5.69 -2.02 12.08
C THR A 72 5.05 -2.11 13.46
N GLU A 73 4.61 -1.00 14.03
CA GLU A 73 4.01 -1.03 15.37
C GLU A 73 2.70 -1.83 15.38
N TRP A 74 2.40 -2.48 16.50
CA TRP A 74 1.23 -3.33 16.62
C TRP A 74 -0.07 -2.57 16.35
N GLU A 75 -0.15 -1.31 16.77
CA GLU A 75 -1.28 -0.43 16.53
C GLU A 75 -1.49 -0.16 15.04
N ASP A 76 -0.41 -0.02 14.27
CA ASP A 76 -0.49 0.17 12.81
C ASP A 76 -0.95 -1.12 12.12
N ILE A 77 -0.47 -2.28 12.56
CA ILE A 77 -0.91 -3.60 12.07
C ILE A 77 -2.41 -3.80 12.37
N GLU A 78 -2.84 -3.52 13.60
CA GLU A 78 -4.24 -3.63 14.02
C GLU A 78 -5.14 -2.71 13.20
N ASN A 79 -4.74 -1.45 13.00
CA ASN A 79 -5.46 -0.51 12.15
C ASN A 79 -5.61 -1.02 10.71
N GLY A 80 -4.54 -1.59 10.14
CA GLY A 80 -4.55 -2.20 8.81
C GLY A 80 -5.56 -3.35 8.69
N ILE A 81 -5.57 -4.26 9.67
CA ILE A 81 -6.51 -5.39 9.68
C ILE A 81 -7.95 -4.92 9.93
N ARG A 82 -8.16 -4.00 10.87
CA ARG A 82 -9.49 -3.42 11.15
C ARG A 82 -10.07 -2.75 9.92
N PHE A 83 -9.23 -2.05 9.15
CA PHE A 83 -9.64 -1.47 7.88
C PHE A 83 -9.98 -2.53 6.83
N LEU A 84 -9.13 -3.55 6.65
CA LEU A 84 -9.30 -4.58 5.63
C LEU A 84 -10.49 -5.51 5.90
N HIS A 85 -10.76 -5.85 7.16
CA HIS A 85 -11.79 -6.81 7.55
C HIS A 85 -13.21 -6.24 7.47
N ARG A 86 -13.37 -4.95 7.17
CA ARG A 86 -14.68 -4.29 7.19
C ARG A 86 -15.58 -4.88 6.10
N ARG A 87 -16.73 -5.42 6.53
CA ARG A 87 -17.84 -5.84 5.66
C ARG A 87 -18.81 -4.70 5.41
#